data_AF-A0A6G3MHT1-F1
#
_entry.id   AF-A0A6G3MHT1-F1
#
_cell.length_a   1.000
_cell.length_b   1.000
_cell.length_c   1.000
_cell.angle_alpha   90.00
_cell.angle_beta   90.00
_cell.angle_gamma   90.00
#
_symmetry.space_group_name_H-M   'P 1'
#
loop_
_entity.id
_entity.type
_entity.pdbx_description
1 polymer ?
#
loop_
_entity_poly.entity_id
_entity_poly.type
_entity_poly.pdbx_seq_one_letter_code
_entity_poly.pdbx_strand_id
1 'polypeptide(L)'
;MPRFVDYFLIAGIGDDIETPLNPGDIITPTILHITPPEQWEDFGLPPQITNICLPDGWSALSYCPKPIFVTNVLTDAVGFHSYCTSLLYYERSNTQVFVPKVLAVVSRYSYVQNYRDCLVAIFEKLRLATTKSNYHAAENIISQLIYDNYTTEPGSERFIINLGENKSVVYPPLSQTIPPTDDCVAILLKLAGIDNLIRLFGAFLLENKIVFTSKSYTYLYKCTYGLMSLIYPLKYK
;
A
#
# COMPACT_ATOMS: atom_id res chain seq x y z
N MET A 1 -3.59 14.49 15.63
CA MET A 1 -4.71 13.58 15.99
C MET A 1 -4.42 12.22 15.37
N PRO A 2 -4.76 11.09 16.02
CA PRO A 2 -4.60 9.78 15.41
C PRO A 2 -5.54 9.67 14.20
N ARG A 3 -4.97 9.47 13.01
CA ARG A 3 -5.70 9.29 11.75
C ARG A 3 -5.51 7.85 11.28
N PHE A 4 -6.55 7.21 10.79
CA PHE A 4 -6.43 5.84 10.28
C PHE A 4 -5.68 5.76 8.95
N VAL A 5 -5.89 6.75 8.08
CA VAL A 5 -5.18 6.96 6.81
C VAL A 5 -4.74 8.42 6.75
N ASP A 6 -3.49 8.64 6.37
CA ASP A 6 -2.96 10.00 6.21
C ASP A 6 -3.25 10.54 4.81
N TYR A 7 -3.03 9.72 3.77
CA TYR A 7 -3.25 10.13 2.39
C TYR A 7 -3.83 9.00 1.54
N PHE A 8 -4.71 9.37 0.61
CA PHE A 8 -5.08 8.60 -0.55
C PHE A 8 -4.55 9.29 -1.81
N LEU A 9 -3.99 8.52 -2.73
CA LEU A 9 -3.45 9.06 -3.97
C LEU A 9 -3.79 8.18 -5.17
N ILE A 10 -3.98 8.84 -6.30
CA ILE A 10 -4.08 8.22 -7.62
C ILE A 10 -2.89 8.74 -8.41
N ALA A 11 -2.00 7.85 -8.81
CA ALA A 11 -0.87 8.15 -9.68
C ALA A 11 -1.10 7.52 -11.05
N GLY A 12 -0.70 8.22 -12.10
CA GLY A 12 -0.91 7.79 -13.46
C GLY A 12 -0.09 8.56 -14.46
N ILE A 13 -0.45 8.41 -15.72
CA ILE A 13 0.04 9.29 -16.78
C ILE A 13 -0.74 10.59 -16.75
N GLY A 14 -0.06 11.73 -16.85
CA GLY A 14 -0.72 13.02 -16.98
C GLY A 14 -1.47 13.13 -18.30
N ASP A 15 -2.54 13.92 -18.32
CA ASP A 15 -3.36 14.13 -19.52
C ASP A 15 -2.61 14.89 -20.64
N ASP A 16 -1.45 15.46 -20.33
CA ASP A 16 -0.64 16.30 -21.24
C ASP A 16 0.19 15.52 -22.28
N ILE A 17 0.10 14.18 -22.33
CA ILE A 17 0.88 13.39 -23.28
C ILE A 17 0.15 13.29 -24.62
N GLU A 18 0.38 14.29 -25.47
CA GLU A 18 -0.09 14.31 -26.87
C GLU A 18 0.67 13.31 -27.78
N THR A 19 1.80 12.78 -27.31
CA THR A 19 2.62 11.86 -28.11
C THR A 19 2.09 10.43 -28.07
N PRO A 20 2.03 9.74 -29.23
CA PRO A 20 1.61 8.36 -29.24
C PRO A 20 2.66 7.47 -28.57
N LEU A 21 2.28 6.82 -27.46
CA LEU A 21 3.14 5.88 -26.74
C LEU A 21 3.31 4.59 -27.53
N ASN A 22 4.53 4.05 -27.50
CA ASN A 22 4.88 2.71 -27.95
C ASN A 22 5.09 1.77 -26.75
N PRO A 23 4.94 0.45 -26.94
CA PRO A 23 5.29 -0.52 -25.91
C PRO A 23 6.77 -0.41 -25.52
N GLY A 24 7.04 -0.32 -24.22
CA GLY A 24 8.38 -0.17 -23.65
C GLY A 24 8.80 1.28 -23.38
N ASP A 25 8.00 2.27 -23.78
CA ASP A 25 8.29 3.67 -23.49
C ASP A 25 8.22 3.92 -21.97
N ILE A 26 9.22 4.63 -21.45
CA ILE A 26 9.31 5.03 -20.05
C ILE A 26 8.41 6.24 -19.84
N ILE A 27 7.55 6.15 -18.83
CA ILE A 27 6.55 7.17 -18.50
C ILE A 27 6.99 7.89 -17.24
N THR A 28 6.91 9.22 -17.23
CA THR A 28 7.04 10.00 -16.00
C THR A 28 5.68 10.09 -15.31
N PRO A 29 5.50 9.49 -14.12
CA PRO A 29 4.22 9.51 -13.44
C PRO A 29 3.90 10.87 -12.85
N THR A 30 2.62 11.20 -12.83
CA THR A 30 2.07 12.35 -12.13
C THR A 30 1.01 11.91 -11.12
N ILE A 31 0.85 12.69 -10.06
CA ILE A 31 -0.24 12.50 -9.10
C ILE A 31 -1.48 13.11 -9.74
N LEU A 32 -2.44 12.27 -10.13
CA LEU A 32 -3.71 12.67 -10.74
C LEU A 32 -4.71 13.15 -9.69
N HIS A 33 -4.69 12.53 -8.53
CA HIS A 33 -5.59 12.88 -7.44
C HIS A 33 -4.90 12.61 -6.11
N ILE A 34 -5.13 13.50 -5.14
CA ILE A 34 -4.68 13.35 -3.77
C ILE A 34 -5.78 13.80 -2.82
N THR A 35 -5.97 13.04 -1.75
CA THR A 35 -6.84 13.42 -0.64
C THR A 35 -6.09 13.16 0.67
N PRO A 36 -6.07 14.11 1.62
CA PRO A 36 -6.52 15.50 1.49
C PRO A 36 -5.69 16.31 0.47
N PRO A 37 -6.22 17.44 -0.05
CA PRO A 37 -5.49 18.27 -1.02
C PRO A 37 -4.32 19.02 -0.39
N GLU A 38 -4.44 19.40 0.88
CA GLU A 38 -3.36 20.02 1.64
C GLU A 38 -2.56 18.95 2.39
N GLN A 39 -1.24 19.13 2.41
CA GLN A 39 -0.38 18.24 3.19
C GLN A 39 -0.50 18.53 4.68
N TRP A 40 -0.48 17.47 5.48
CA TRP A 40 -0.43 17.55 6.92
C TRP A 40 0.90 18.11 7.42
N GLU A 41 0.85 19.05 8.36
CA GLU A 41 2.05 19.65 8.99
C GLU A 41 2.97 18.60 9.64
N ASP A 42 2.39 17.52 10.15
CA ASP A 42 3.09 16.46 10.87
C ASP A 42 3.59 15.31 9.97
N PHE A 43 3.20 15.30 8.70
CA PHE A 43 3.62 14.26 7.75
C PHE A 43 3.51 14.74 6.30
N GLY A 44 4.64 15.16 5.73
CA GLY A 44 4.73 15.48 4.30
C GLY A 44 4.92 14.23 3.45
N LEU A 45 4.27 14.17 2.29
CA LEU A 45 4.50 13.08 1.34
C LEU A 45 5.87 13.23 0.68
N PRO A 46 6.63 12.13 0.52
CA PRO A 46 7.90 12.18 -0.18
C PRO A 46 7.68 12.51 -1.67
N PRO A 47 8.56 13.31 -2.29
CA PRO A 47 8.38 13.72 -3.69
C PRO A 47 8.47 12.52 -4.66
N GLN A 48 9.14 11.42 -4.27
CA GLN A 48 9.24 10.20 -5.06
C GLN A 48 8.11 9.19 -4.79
N ILE A 49 7.00 9.59 -4.15
CA ILE A 49 5.91 8.66 -3.78
C ILE A 49 5.39 7.84 -4.98
N THR A 50 5.35 8.44 -6.18
CA THR A 50 4.92 7.78 -7.42
C THR A 50 5.85 6.63 -7.84
N ASN A 51 7.15 6.76 -7.62
CA ASN A 51 8.13 5.69 -7.87
C ASN A 51 8.02 4.60 -6.81
N ILE A 52 7.68 4.97 -5.57
CA ILE A 52 7.49 3.99 -4.49
C ILE A 52 6.23 3.18 -4.73
N CYS A 53 5.17 3.78 -5.27
CA CYS A 53 3.94 3.08 -5.62
C CYS A 53 4.13 2.01 -6.71
N LEU A 54 5.16 2.15 -7.56
CA LEU A 54 5.48 1.20 -8.63
C LEU A 54 7.00 0.92 -8.70
N PRO A 55 7.50 -0.10 -7.97
CA PRO A 55 8.94 -0.37 -7.87
C PRO A 55 9.58 -0.83 -9.19
N ASP A 56 8.81 -1.46 -10.08
CA ASP A 56 9.28 -1.94 -11.39
C ASP A 56 9.43 -0.81 -12.43
N GLY A 57 9.08 0.43 -12.07
CA GLY A 57 9.10 1.57 -12.96
C GLY A 57 7.85 1.68 -13.84
N TRP A 58 7.67 2.87 -14.39
CA TRP A 58 6.51 3.25 -15.17
C TRP A 58 6.80 3.03 -16.66
N SER A 59 6.19 2.00 -17.25
CA SER A 59 6.38 1.69 -18.66
C SER A 59 5.06 1.30 -19.33
N ALA A 60 4.94 1.65 -20.61
CA ALA A 60 3.80 1.26 -21.43
C ALA A 60 3.93 -0.20 -21.88
N LEU A 61 2.86 -0.99 -21.79
CA LEU A 61 2.87 -2.42 -22.12
C LEU A 61 2.00 -2.75 -23.34
N SER A 62 2.38 -3.75 -24.12
CA SER A 62 1.58 -4.28 -25.24
C SER A 62 0.44 -5.20 -24.79
N TYR A 63 0.43 -5.62 -23.52
CA TYR A 63 -0.59 -6.49 -22.94
C TYR A 63 -1.13 -5.90 -21.64
N CYS A 64 -2.32 -6.32 -21.24
CA CYS A 64 -2.93 -5.92 -19.96
C CYS A 64 -2.60 -6.96 -18.87
N PRO A 65 -1.65 -6.69 -17.97
CA PRO A 65 -1.41 -7.57 -16.83
C PRO A 65 -2.59 -7.51 -15.84
N LYS A 66 -2.70 -8.55 -15.01
CA LYS A 66 -3.67 -8.55 -13.90
C LYS A 66 -3.28 -7.49 -12.86
N PRO A 67 -4.24 -6.88 -12.14
CA PRO A 67 -3.93 -5.96 -11.05
C PRO A 67 -3.07 -6.61 -9.96
N ILE A 68 -2.12 -5.85 -9.41
CA ILE A 68 -1.16 -6.33 -8.41
C ILE A 68 -1.19 -5.39 -7.20
N PHE A 69 -1.12 -5.98 -6.01
CA PHE A 69 -0.93 -5.23 -4.77
C PHE A 69 0.54 -5.17 -4.38
N VAL A 70 1.00 -3.97 -4.06
CA VAL A 70 2.34 -3.68 -3.57
C VAL A 70 2.22 -2.97 -2.24
N THR A 71 2.98 -3.40 -1.23
CA THR A 71 3.04 -2.74 0.06
C THR A 71 4.48 -2.39 0.37
N ASN A 72 4.76 -1.10 0.49
CA ASN A 72 6.10 -0.57 0.74
C ASN A 72 6.13 0.18 2.07
N VAL A 73 7.28 0.14 2.73
CA VAL A 73 7.50 0.83 4.00
C VAL A 73 8.35 2.07 3.73
N LEU A 74 7.77 3.23 4.01
CA LEU A 74 8.43 4.52 4.02
C LEU A 74 9.07 4.72 5.38
N THR A 75 10.30 5.22 5.42
CA THR A 75 10.97 5.56 6.68
C THR A 75 11.32 7.03 6.67
N ASP A 76 10.85 7.73 7.69
CA ASP A 76 11.15 9.15 7.89
C ASP A 76 12.56 9.36 8.47
N ALA A 77 13.07 10.59 8.45
CA ALA A 77 14.36 10.98 9.01
C ALA A 77 14.49 10.65 10.51
N VAL A 78 13.38 10.60 11.24
CA VAL A 78 13.33 10.23 12.67
C VAL A 78 13.30 8.70 12.87
N GLY A 79 13.18 7.92 11.80
CA GLY A 79 13.10 6.45 11.83
C GLY A 79 11.68 5.92 12.06
N PHE A 80 10.65 6.76 11.91
CA PHE A 80 9.27 6.28 11.93
C PHE A 80 8.90 5.62 10.61
N HIS A 81 8.25 4.46 10.70
CA HIS A 81 7.76 3.74 9.54
C HIS A 81 6.34 4.17 9.21
N SER A 82 6.09 4.42 7.92
CA SER A 82 4.75 4.56 7.34
C SER A 82 4.57 3.51 6.25
N TYR A 83 3.36 3.03 6.06
CA TYR A 83 3.01 1.97 5.14
C TYR A 83 2.28 2.57 3.94
N CYS A 84 2.80 2.33 2.75
CA CYS A 84 2.17 2.66 1.49
C CYS A 84 1.65 1.37 0.86
N THR A 85 0.33 1.17 0.87
CA THR A 85 -0.32 0.05 0.19
C THR A 85 -0.89 0.57 -1.12
N SER A 86 -0.47 -0.05 -2.23
CA SER A 86 -0.78 0.36 -3.58
C SER A 86 -1.45 -0.78 -4.36
N LEU A 87 -2.47 -0.45 -5.15
CA LEU A 87 -3.09 -1.30 -6.15
C LEU A 87 -2.68 -0.78 -7.53
N LEU A 88 -1.80 -1.52 -8.20
CA LEU A 88 -1.37 -1.29 -9.56
C LEU A 88 -2.34 -1.97 -10.52
N TYR A 89 -2.79 -1.24 -11.53
CA TYR A 89 -3.57 -1.77 -12.63
C TYR A 89 -3.22 -1.03 -13.93
N TYR A 90 -3.66 -1.55 -15.07
CA TYR A 90 -3.35 -0.98 -16.37
C TYR A 90 -4.64 -0.63 -17.10
N GLU A 91 -4.64 0.55 -17.71
CA GLU A 91 -5.73 1.04 -18.54
C GLU A 91 -5.29 1.10 -20.00
N ARG A 92 -6.25 0.96 -20.92
CA ARG A 92 -5.97 1.05 -22.35
C ARG A 92 -5.87 2.52 -22.75
N SER A 93 -4.74 2.90 -23.32
CA SER A 93 -4.55 4.21 -23.95
C SER A 93 -5.14 4.23 -25.37
N ASN A 94 -5.34 5.44 -25.90
CA ASN A 94 -5.84 5.71 -27.25
C ASN A 94 -4.98 5.04 -28.34
N THR A 95 -3.70 4.80 -28.06
CA THR A 95 -2.72 4.22 -29.01
C THR A 95 -2.66 2.69 -29.00
N GLN A 96 -3.65 2.01 -28.42
CA GLN A 96 -3.68 0.54 -28.23
C GLN A 96 -2.61 -0.03 -27.28
N VAL A 97 -1.92 0.83 -26.54
CA VAL A 97 -0.95 0.43 -25.51
C VAL A 97 -1.60 0.50 -24.13
N PHE A 98 -1.13 -0.31 -23.18
CA PHE A 98 -1.58 -0.32 -21.80
C PHE A 98 -0.67 0.53 -20.92
N VAL A 99 -1.27 1.43 -20.16
CA VAL A 99 -0.55 2.39 -19.31
C VAL A 99 -0.83 2.07 -17.84
N PRO A 100 0.20 2.05 -16.99
CA PRO A 100 0.02 1.81 -15.56
C PRO A 100 -0.71 2.96 -14.88
N LYS A 101 -1.60 2.63 -13.95
CA LYS A 101 -2.26 3.54 -13.02
C LYS A 101 -2.27 2.88 -11.63
N VAL A 102 -2.08 3.67 -10.60
CA VAL A 102 -1.93 3.18 -9.24
C VAL A 102 -2.86 3.93 -8.29
N LEU A 103 -3.61 3.18 -7.50
CA LEU A 103 -4.32 3.70 -6.32
C LEU A 103 -3.45 3.37 -5.11
N ALA A 104 -3.12 4.33 -4.26
CA ALA A 104 -2.38 4.06 -3.05
C ALA A 104 -2.96 4.74 -1.82
N VAL A 105 -2.81 4.05 -0.69
CA VAL A 105 -3.15 4.49 0.65
C VAL A 105 -1.86 4.56 1.45
N VAL A 106 -1.61 5.71 2.06
CA VAL A 106 -0.47 5.94 2.95
C VAL A 106 -0.99 6.12 4.37
N SER A 107 -0.47 5.32 5.29
CA SER A 107 -0.82 5.40 6.71
C SER A 107 0.38 5.05 7.58
N ARG A 108 0.41 5.59 8.80
CA ARG A 108 1.36 5.20 9.84
C ARG A 108 1.10 3.80 10.44
N TYR A 109 -0.06 3.21 10.20
CA TYR A 109 -0.45 1.92 10.76
C TYR A 109 -0.33 0.78 9.75
N SER A 110 -0.02 -0.43 10.23
CA SER A 110 0.17 -1.63 9.38
C SER A 110 -1.13 -2.43 9.15
N TYR A 111 -2.25 -1.78 8.82
CA TYR A 111 -3.52 -2.46 8.50
C TYR A 111 -3.62 -2.87 7.02
N VAL A 112 -2.59 -3.58 6.53
CA VAL A 112 -2.40 -3.82 5.09
C VAL A 112 -3.57 -4.57 4.45
N GLN A 113 -4.18 -5.54 5.13
CA GLN A 113 -5.33 -6.27 4.59
C GLN A 113 -6.56 -5.37 4.45
N ASN A 114 -6.86 -4.57 5.48
CA ASN A 114 -7.97 -3.62 5.42
C ASN A 114 -7.76 -2.58 4.32
N TYR A 115 -6.54 -2.07 4.14
CA TYR A 115 -6.24 -1.16 3.03
C TYR A 115 -6.41 -1.82 1.67
N ARG A 116 -6.07 -3.11 1.52
CA ARG A 116 -6.32 -3.86 0.28
C ARG A 116 -7.81 -3.99 0.00
N ASP A 117 -8.62 -4.37 0.99
CA ASP A 117 -10.08 -4.46 0.84
C ASP A 117 -10.68 -3.12 0.40
N CYS A 118 -10.21 -2.03 1.01
CA CYS A 118 -10.64 -0.67 0.66
C CYS A 118 -10.26 -0.30 -0.78
N LEU A 119 -9.01 -0.58 -1.17
CA LEU A 119 -8.53 -0.31 -2.53
C LEU A 119 -9.27 -1.13 -3.58
N VAL A 120 -9.62 -2.40 -3.29
CA VAL A 120 -10.46 -3.22 -4.17
C VAL A 120 -11.83 -2.58 -4.36
N ALA A 121 -12.49 -2.19 -3.27
CA ALA A 121 -13.82 -1.61 -3.33
C ALA A 121 -13.84 -0.26 -4.08
N ILE A 122 -12.82 0.58 -3.86
CA ILE A 122 -12.64 1.84 -4.60
C ILE A 122 -12.42 1.53 -6.08
N PHE A 123 -11.53 0.59 -6.40
CA PHE A 123 -11.22 0.19 -7.78
C PHE A 123 -12.45 -0.35 -8.52
N GLU A 124 -13.25 -1.22 -7.89
CA GLU A 124 -14.47 -1.77 -8.47
C GLU A 124 -15.50 -0.69 -8.77
N LYS A 125 -15.70 0.25 -7.83
CA LYS A 125 -16.62 1.38 -8.02
C LYS A 125 -16.16 2.32 -9.12
N LEU A 126 -14.85 2.64 -9.18
CA LEU A 126 -14.28 3.48 -10.23
C LEU A 126 -14.36 2.81 -11.62
N ARG A 127 -14.13 1.50 -11.69
CA ARG A 127 -14.21 0.74 -12.94
C ARG A 127 -15.64 0.63 -13.48
N LEU A 128 -16.61 0.49 -12.59
CA LEU A 128 -18.05 0.43 -12.93
C LEU A 128 -18.68 1.83 -13.03
N ALA A 129 -17.88 2.90 -13.02
CA ALA A 129 -18.37 4.27 -12.98
C ALA A 129 -18.85 4.78 -14.35
N THR A 130 -19.90 4.16 -14.88
CA THR A 130 -20.71 4.69 -16.00
C THR A 130 -21.68 5.80 -15.56
N THR A 131 -21.91 5.93 -14.25
CA THR A 131 -22.88 6.87 -13.66
C THR A 131 -22.22 7.72 -12.57
N LYS A 132 -22.55 9.01 -12.48
CA LYS A 132 -22.05 9.95 -11.45
C LYS A 132 -22.19 9.43 -10.02
N SER A 133 -23.21 8.61 -9.75
CA SER A 133 -23.44 7.98 -8.44
C SER A 133 -22.30 7.07 -7.97
N ASN A 134 -21.60 6.39 -8.88
CA ASN A 134 -20.52 5.45 -8.52
C ASN A 134 -19.24 6.19 -8.13
N TYR A 135 -18.98 7.34 -8.75
CA TYR A 135 -17.90 8.25 -8.34
C TYR A 135 -18.13 8.78 -6.93
N HIS A 136 -19.33 9.28 -6.64
CA HIS A 136 -19.69 9.72 -5.28
C HIS A 136 -19.58 8.60 -4.25
N ALA A 137 -19.91 7.36 -4.61
CA ALA A 137 -19.73 6.23 -3.71
C ALA A 137 -18.26 5.92 -3.42
N ALA A 138 -17.36 6.08 -4.40
CA ALA A 138 -15.91 5.95 -4.19
C ALA A 138 -15.36 7.11 -3.34
N GLU A 139 -15.77 8.34 -3.64
CA GLU A 139 -15.40 9.54 -2.85
C GLU A 139 -15.87 9.42 -1.40
N ASN A 140 -17.06 8.86 -1.15
CA ASN A 140 -17.55 8.62 0.20
C ASN A 140 -16.66 7.64 0.96
N ILE A 141 -16.18 6.56 0.32
CA ILE A 141 -15.24 5.62 0.96
C ILE A 141 -13.91 6.33 1.25
N ILE A 142 -13.37 7.10 0.30
CA ILE A 142 -12.12 7.85 0.49
C ILE A 142 -12.28 8.86 1.63
N SER A 143 -13.41 9.57 1.67
CA SER A 143 -13.71 10.55 2.71
C SER A 143 -13.84 9.89 4.07
N GLN A 144 -14.53 8.74 4.16
CA GLN A 144 -14.60 7.96 5.39
C GLN A 144 -13.20 7.55 5.86
N LEU A 145 -12.34 7.06 4.97
CA LEU A 145 -11.00 6.60 5.34
C LEU A 145 -10.11 7.70 5.93
N ILE A 146 -10.22 8.92 5.41
CA ILE A 146 -9.32 10.04 5.73
C ILE A 146 -9.88 10.93 6.85
N TYR A 147 -11.17 11.28 6.75
CA TYR A 147 -11.78 12.29 7.62
C TYR A 147 -12.54 11.70 8.81
N ASP A 148 -12.94 10.43 8.77
CA ASP A 148 -13.56 9.84 9.96
C ASP A 148 -12.51 9.64 11.06
N ASN A 149 -12.86 10.06 12.27
CA ASN A 149 -12.05 9.91 13.46
C ASN A 149 -12.11 8.47 13.98
N TYR A 150 -11.52 7.54 13.25
CA TYR A 150 -11.30 6.18 13.75
C TYR A 150 -10.26 6.19 14.86
N THR A 151 -10.64 5.71 16.04
CA THR A 151 -9.72 5.54 17.16
C THR A 151 -8.88 4.28 16.93
N THR A 152 -7.67 4.47 16.41
CA THR A 152 -6.65 3.41 16.28
C THR A 152 -5.86 3.16 17.57
N GLU A 153 -6.35 3.70 18.69
CA GLU A 153 -5.70 3.55 19.99
C GLU A 153 -5.71 2.08 20.44
N PRO A 154 -4.62 1.58 21.02
CA PRO A 154 -4.58 0.19 21.46
C PRO A 154 -5.64 -0.12 22.51
N GLY A 155 -6.44 -1.15 22.27
CA GLY A 155 -7.56 -1.56 23.13
C GLY A 155 -8.89 -0.84 22.86
N SER A 156 -9.00 -0.01 21.82
CA SER A 156 -10.28 0.58 21.39
C SER A 156 -11.22 -0.47 20.77
N GLU A 157 -12.51 -0.13 20.70
CA GLU A 157 -13.49 -0.99 20.03
C GLU A 157 -13.18 -1.14 18.54
N ARG A 158 -13.46 -2.33 18.00
CA ARG A 158 -13.39 -2.57 16.56
C ARG A 158 -14.30 -1.58 15.82
N PHE A 159 -13.81 -1.02 14.71
CA PHE A 159 -14.62 -0.19 13.84
C PHE A 159 -14.79 -0.86 12.48
N ILE A 160 -15.86 -0.48 11.78
CA ILE A 160 -16.25 -1.09 10.51
C ILE A 160 -16.20 -0.03 9.43
N ILE A 161 -15.42 -0.30 8.40
CA ILE A 161 -15.36 0.52 7.20
C ILE A 161 -16.39 -0.03 6.23
N ASN A 162 -17.34 0.83 5.84
CA ASN A 162 -18.39 0.46 4.90
C ASN A 162 -17.88 0.62 3.47
N LEU A 163 -17.73 -0.51 2.76
CA LEU A 163 -17.22 -0.54 1.38
C LEU A 163 -18.37 -0.61 0.35
N GLY A 164 -19.59 -0.28 0.76
CA GLY A 164 -20.81 -0.49 0.00
C GLY A 164 -21.44 -1.85 0.35
N GLU A 165 -21.28 -2.84 -0.52
CA GLU A 165 -21.83 -4.19 -0.30
C GLU A 165 -21.01 -5.00 0.71
N ASN A 166 -19.69 -4.77 0.73
CA ASN A 166 -18.77 -5.39 1.67
C ASN A 166 -18.48 -4.47 2.86
N LYS A 167 -18.02 -5.08 3.96
CA LYS A 167 -17.59 -4.38 5.17
C LYS A 167 -16.20 -4.89 5.55
N SER A 168 -15.25 -3.99 5.75
CA SER A 168 -13.94 -4.36 6.29
C SER A 168 -13.92 -3.99 7.77
N VAL A 169 -13.71 -4.99 8.62
CA VAL A 169 -13.65 -4.81 10.08
C VAL A 169 -12.20 -4.62 10.47
N VAL A 170 -11.89 -3.48 11.09
CA VAL A 170 -10.57 -3.21 11.63
C VAL A 170 -10.55 -3.59 13.10
N TYR A 171 -9.52 -4.33 13.48
CA TYR A 171 -9.27 -4.73 14.85
C TYR A 171 -8.07 -3.94 15.37
N PRO A 172 -8.30 -2.92 16.22
CA PRO A 172 -7.22 -2.21 16.89
C PRO A 172 -6.34 -3.17 17.68
N PRO A 173 -5.01 -2.94 17.74
CA PRO A 173 -4.10 -3.82 18.47
C PRO A 173 -4.44 -3.81 19.96
N LEU A 174 -4.39 -4.98 20.59
CA LEU A 174 -4.66 -5.14 22.03
C LEU A 174 -3.53 -4.58 22.92
N SER A 175 -2.32 -4.47 22.37
CA SER A 175 -1.13 -3.98 23.07
C SER A 175 -0.39 -2.97 22.22
N GLN A 176 0.21 -1.95 22.84
CA GLN A 176 0.97 -0.93 22.13
C GLN A 176 2.33 -1.44 21.62
N THR A 177 2.84 -2.51 22.22
CA THR A 177 4.23 -2.94 22.01
C THR A 177 4.34 -4.13 21.06
N ILE A 178 3.36 -5.04 21.09
CA ILE A 178 3.41 -6.27 20.30
C ILE A 178 3.01 -5.95 18.85
N PRO A 179 3.88 -6.20 17.86
CA PRO A 179 3.53 -5.94 16.47
C PRO A 179 2.41 -6.91 16.02
N PRO A 180 1.34 -6.41 15.39
CA PRO A 180 0.33 -7.28 14.79
C PRO A 180 0.97 -8.00 13.61
N THR A 181 1.13 -9.31 13.70
CA THR A 181 1.86 -10.14 12.73
C THR A 181 0.97 -10.91 11.77
N ASP A 182 -0.32 -11.05 12.06
CA ASP A 182 -1.28 -11.87 11.30
C ASP A 182 -0.69 -13.23 10.91
N ASP A 183 -0.60 -13.51 9.60
CA ASP A 183 -0.04 -14.73 9.03
C ASP A 183 1.44 -14.58 8.58
N CYS A 184 2.08 -13.42 8.81
CA CYS A 184 3.39 -13.10 8.27
C CYS A 184 4.49 -14.04 8.78
N VAL A 185 4.52 -14.30 10.09
CA VAL A 185 5.52 -15.20 10.71
C VAL A 185 5.30 -16.65 10.27
N ALA A 186 4.04 -17.08 10.18
CA ALA A 186 3.71 -18.42 9.69
C ALA A 186 4.13 -18.62 8.23
N ILE A 187 3.90 -17.61 7.37
CA ILE A 187 4.34 -17.61 5.98
C ILE A 187 5.87 -17.64 5.88
N LEU A 188 6.57 -16.84 6.68
CA LEU A 188 8.02 -16.85 6.72
C LEU A 188 8.57 -18.24 7.08
N LEU A 189 8.03 -18.86 8.13
CA LEU A 189 8.43 -20.21 8.54
C LEU A 189 8.12 -21.26 7.47
N LYS A 190 6.96 -21.14 6.81
CA LYS A 190 6.55 -22.06 5.73
C LYS A 190 7.44 -21.95 4.49
N LEU A 191 7.89 -20.74 4.15
CA LEU A 191 8.70 -20.50 2.94
C LEU A 191 10.20 -20.74 3.18
N ALA A 192 10.75 -20.29 4.30
CA ALA A 192 12.17 -20.44 4.61
C ALA A 192 12.49 -21.82 5.17
N GLY A 193 11.59 -22.43 5.93
CA GLY A 193 11.88 -23.59 6.78
C GLY A 193 12.60 -23.19 8.07
N ILE A 194 12.54 -24.04 9.09
CA ILE A 194 13.01 -23.70 10.44
C ILE A 194 14.53 -23.48 10.51
N ASP A 195 15.32 -24.32 9.84
CA ASP A 195 16.78 -24.21 9.89
C ASP A 195 17.29 -22.92 9.25
N ASN A 196 16.72 -22.55 8.10
CA ASN A 196 17.07 -21.31 7.43
C ASN A 196 16.56 -20.10 8.20
N LEU A 197 15.40 -20.21 8.87
CA LEU A 197 14.90 -19.13 9.70
C LEU A 197 15.84 -18.85 10.88
N ILE A 198 16.38 -19.88 11.53
CA ILE A 198 17.34 -19.69 12.63
C ILE A 198 18.63 -19.04 12.12
N ARG A 199 19.15 -19.47 10.96
CA ARG A 199 20.33 -18.84 10.35
C ARG A 199 20.07 -17.39 9.95
N LEU A 200 18.90 -17.13 9.36
CA LEU A 200 18.46 -15.79 8.97
C LEU A 200 18.31 -14.89 10.18
N PHE A 201 17.68 -15.38 11.24
CA PHE A 201 17.51 -14.65 12.50
C PHE A 201 18.86 -14.35 13.16
N GLY A 202 19.78 -15.32 13.19
CA GLY A 202 21.15 -15.10 13.66
C GLY A 202 21.90 -14.07 12.81
N ALA A 203 21.79 -14.15 11.48
CA ALA A 203 22.38 -13.16 10.59
C ALA A 203 21.78 -11.77 10.79
N PHE A 204 20.48 -11.69 11.05
CA PHE A 204 19.73 -10.46 11.30
C PHE A 204 20.12 -9.81 12.63
N LEU A 205 20.30 -10.59 13.70
CA LEU A 205 20.80 -10.09 15.00
C LEU A 205 22.26 -9.61 14.95
N LEU A 206 23.04 -10.11 13.98
CA LEU A 206 24.41 -9.65 13.71
C LEU A 206 24.45 -8.46 12.74
N GLU A 207 23.30 -7.85 12.42
CA GLU A 207 23.17 -6.71 11.50
C GLU A 207 23.77 -6.98 10.10
N ASN A 208 23.73 -8.24 9.65
CA ASN A 208 24.17 -8.57 8.31
C ASN A 208 23.20 -8.03 7.26
N LYS A 209 23.73 -7.66 6.10
CA LYS A 209 22.93 -7.22 4.94
C LYS A 209 22.13 -8.41 4.39
N ILE A 210 20.82 -8.36 4.56
CA ILE A 210 19.89 -9.41 4.11
C ILE A 210 19.06 -8.87 2.94
N VAL A 211 19.00 -9.63 1.85
CA VAL A 211 18.18 -9.31 0.68
C VAL A 211 17.20 -10.45 0.45
N PHE A 212 15.92 -10.14 0.47
CA PHE A 212 14.88 -11.07 0.05
C PHE A 212 14.58 -10.90 -1.43
N THR A 213 14.44 -12.01 -2.14
CA THR A 213 14.01 -12.03 -3.54
C THR A 213 12.76 -12.88 -3.66
N SER A 214 11.76 -12.37 -4.38
CA SER A 214 10.49 -13.07 -4.59
C SER A 214 9.85 -12.57 -5.87
N LYS A 215 9.10 -13.45 -6.55
CA LYS A 215 8.26 -13.08 -7.69
C LYS A 215 6.98 -12.33 -7.28
N SER A 216 6.65 -12.31 -5.99
CA SER A 216 5.43 -11.70 -5.46
C SER A 216 5.75 -10.71 -4.36
N TYR A 217 5.33 -9.45 -4.56
CA TYR A 217 5.43 -8.37 -3.59
C TYR A 217 4.70 -8.66 -2.28
N THR A 218 3.59 -9.41 -2.34
CA THR A 218 2.83 -9.74 -1.13
C THR A 218 3.63 -10.68 -0.23
N TYR A 219 4.23 -11.73 -0.78
CA TYR A 219 5.08 -12.61 0.02
C TYR A 219 6.38 -11.93 0.46
N LEU A 220 6.94 -11.06 -0.38
CA LEU A 220 8.12 -10.28 -0.02
C LEU A 220 7.87 -9.43 1.23
N TYR A 221 6.80 -8.63 1.21
CA TYR A 221 6.37 -7.83 2.35
C TYR A 221 6.11 -8.68 3.60
N LYS A 222 5.37 -9.80 3.47
CA LYS A 222 5.05 -10.65 4.61
C LYS A 222 6.30 -11.29 5.23
N CYS A 223 7.28 -11.69 4.42
CA CYS A 223 8.53 -12.26 4.93
C CYS A 223 9.40 -11.22 5.63
N THR A 224 9.53 -10.02 5.05
CA THR A 224 10.31 -8.93 5.67
C THR A 224 9.67 -8.48 6.97
N TYR A 225 8.35 -8.22 6.96
CA TYR A 225 7.61 -7.80 8.14
C TYR A 225 7.57 -8.89 9.22
N GLY A 226 7.45 -10.16 8.82
CA GLY A 226 7.55 -11.31 9.72
C GLY A 226 8.91 -11.39 10.41
N LEU A 227 10.01 -11.23 9.67
CA LEU A 227 11.36 -11.25 10.24
C LEU A 227 11.57 -10.07 11.21
N MET A 228 11.14 -8.87 10.82
CA MET A 228 11.19 -7.67 11.65
C MET A 228 10.40 -7.82 12.96
N SER A 229 9.30 -8.58 12.94
CA SER A 229 8.49 -8.81 14.13
C SER A 229 9.12 -9.83 15.10
N LEU A 230 9.97 -10.73 14.62
CA LEU A 230 10.62 -11.75 15.46
C LEU A 230 11.66 -11.18 16.43
N ILE A 231 12.22 -10.01 16.14
CA ILE A 231 13.20 -9.37 17.04
C ILE A 231 12.57 -8.60 18.19
N TYR A 232 11.23 -8.55 18.30
CA TYR A 232 10.55 -7.93 19.43
C TYR A 232 11.16 -8.40 20.77
N PRO A 233 11.48 -7.50 21.71
CA PRO A 233 11.15 -6.07 21.76
C PRO A 233 12.15 -5.12 21.10
N LEU A 234 13.20 -5.65 20.46
CA LEU A 234 14.17 -4.83 19.72
C LEU A 234 13.51 -4.27 18.46
N LYS A 235 13.94 -3.07 18.07
CA LYS A 235 13.56 -2.44 16.80
C LYS A 235 14.81 -2.39 15.92
N TYR A 236 14.67 -2.89 14.71
CA TYR A 236 15.68 -2.71 13.68
C TYR A 236 15.74 -1.22 13.33
N LYS A 237 16.94 -0.64 13.37
CA LYS A 237 17.19 0.77 13.07
C LYS A 237 17.77 0.93 11.68
#